data_AF-A0A7C3HF15-F1
#
_entry.id   AF-A0A7C3HF15-F1
#
_cell.length_a   1.000
_cell.length_b   1.000
_cell.length_c   1.000
_cell.angle_alpha   90.00
_cell.angle_beta   90.00
_cell.angle_gamma   90.00
#
_symmetry.space_group_name_H-M   'P 1'
#
loop_
_entity.id
_entity.type
_entity.pdbx_description
1 polymer ?
#
loop_
_entity_poly.entity_id
_entity_poly.type
_entity_poly.pdbx_seq_one_letter_code
_entity_poly.pdbx_strand_id
1 'polypeptide(L)'
;CQKCHQQEFASWSSGPHAIAYRSIFLDEKHNTSRHLMDDCLRCHGMHFDGGIRDLVEPLSTKGPWRLRRAELMESPAIPCMTCHSIHRRGARHEERRLEAKISGPRQERFRPSLAFFDRRSMAPVEVALLPLPVMREGGRAVKMSPDPRQALCYQCHAPLSTREVFSGDDRTPVGVHEGISCLACHDRHRQTTRASCANCHPRLSNCGLDVEKMDTTFANRNSRHNIHTVKCADCHPKGVPARRVRMAGSLN
;
A
#
# COMPACT_ATOMS: atom_id res chain seq x y z
N CYS A 1 -1.59 -19.11 -9.42
CA CYS A 1 -0.44 -18.42 -8.80
C CYS A 1 0.44 -19.38 -8.00
N GLN A 2 -0.03 -19.95 -6.88
CA GLN A 2 0.77 -20.78 -5.97
C GLN A 2 1.63 -21.86 -6.65
N LYS A 3 1.08 -22.63 -7.60
CA LYS A 3 1.80 -23.72 -8.27
C LYS A 3 3.07 -23.25 -9.02
N CYS A 4 3.02 -22.06 -9.63
CA CYS A 4 4.10 -21.54 -10.50
C CYS A 4 4.95 -20.45 -9.82
N HIS A 5 4.36 -19.65 -8.94
CA HIS A 5 4.99 -18.51 -8.25
C HIS A 5 5.09 -18.82 -6.75
N GLN A 6 5.82 -19.90 -6.42
CA GLN A 6 5.83 -20.46 -5.06
C GLN A 6 6.44 -19.48 -4.04
N GLN A 7 7.53 -18.80 -4.41
CA GLN A 7 8.20 -17.85 -3.52
C GLN A 7 7.37 -16.59 -3.28
N GLU A 8 6.75 -16.05 -4.33
CA GLU A 8 5.87 -14.89 -4.26
C GLU A 8 4.62 -15.22 -3.45
N PHE A 9 4.04 -16.39 -3.68
CA PHE A 9 2.90 -16.88 -2.91
C PHE A 9 3.25 -17.03 -1.43
N ALA A 10 4.37 -17.68 -1.09
CA ALA A 10 4.81 -17.84 0.29
C ALA A 10 5.09 -16.49 0.99
N SER A 11 5.65 -15.55 0.23
CA SER A 11 5.87 -14.18 0.71
C SER A 11 4.54 -13.48 0.99
N TRP A 12 3.61 -13.52 0.04
CA TRP A 12 2.28 -12.93 0.19
C TRP A 12 1.47 -13.58 1.31
N SER A 13 1.47 -14.92 1.40
CA SER A 13 0.70 -15.69 2.39
C SER A 13 1.16 -15.45 3.83
N SER A 14 2.40 -14.99 4.02
CA SER A 14 2.92 -14.60 5.34
C SER A 14 2.77 -13.11 5.64
N GLY A 15 2.25 -12.33 4.69
CA GLY A 15 2.01 -10.89 4.81
C GLY A 15 0.59 -10.55 5.26
N PRO A 16 0.35 -9.29 5.66
CA PRO A 16 -0.96 -8.82 6.12
C PRO A 16 -2.04 -8.83 5.04
N HIS A 17 -1.68 -8.81 3.75
CA HIS A 17 -2.66 -8.86 2.66
C HIS A 17 -3.16 -10.28 2.33
N ALA A 18 -2.62 -11.32 2.95
CA ALA A 18 -3.24 -12.65 2.92
C ALA A 18 -4.39 -12.79 3.92
N ILE A 19 -4.86 -11.68 4.50
CA ILE A 19 -5.97 -11.63 5.45
C ILE A 19 -7.23 -12.29 4.87
N ALA A 20 -7.85 -13.12 5.69
CA ALA A 20 -9.02 -13.89 5.31
C ALA A 20 -10.32 -13.08 5.46
N TYR A 21 -11.39 -13.52 4.79
CA TYR A 21 -12.71 -12.90 4.94
C TYR A 21 -13.15 -12.81 6.39
N ARG A 22 -12.93 -13.85 7.21
CA ARG A 22 -13.34 -13.84 8.63
C ARG A 22 -12.71 -12.66 9.40
N SER A 23 -11.45 -12.36 9.13
CA SER A 23 -10.69 -11.35 9.86
C SER A 23 -11.09 -9.93 9.50
N ILE A 24 -11.68 -9.73 8.31
CA ILE A 24 -12.21 -8.43 7.89
C ILE A 24 -13.67 -8.29 8.25
N PHE A 25 -14.49 -9.26 7.86
CA PHE A 25 -15.94 -9.11 7.85
C PHE A 25 -16.61 -9.56 9.14
N LEU A 26 -15.90 -10.26 10.02
CA LEU A 26 -16.37 -10.66 11.34
C LEU A 26 -15.61 -9.96 12.48
N ASP A 27 -14.84 -8.90 12.18
CA ASP A 27 -14.14 -8.13 13.20
C ASP A 27 -15.15 -7.37 14.08
N GLU A 28 -15.35 -7.83 15.32
CA GLU A 28 -16.34 -7.26 16.23
C GLU A 28 -16.04 -5.79 16.57
N LYS A 29 -14.77 -5.43 16.72
CA LYS A 29 -14.36 -4.07 17.07
C LYS A 29 -14.70 -3.09 15.93
N HIS A 30 -14.42 -3.50 14.70
CA HIS A 30 -14.77 -2.72 13.52
C HIS A 30 -16.29 -2.65 13.36
N ASN A 31 -16.95 -3.80 13.32
CA ASN A 31 -18.37 -3.86 12.97
C ASN A 31 -19.29 -3.23 14.01
N THR A 32 -18.89 -3.19 15.30
CA THR A 32 -19.63 -2.45 16.33
C THR A 32 -19.55 -0.93 16.16
N SER A 33 -18.46 -0.42 15.58
CA SER A 33 -18.25 1.02 15.36
C SER A 33 -18.63 1.49 13.96
N ARG A 34 -18.68 0.59 12.98
CA ARG A 34 -18.95 0.91 11.57
C ARG A 34 -19.83 -0.14 10.92
N HIS A 35 -20.88 0.31 10.26
CA HIS A 35 -21.76 -0.57 9.50
C HIS A 35 -21.04 -1.12 8.27
N LEU A 36 -21.16 -2.43 8.04
CA LEU A 36 -20.67 -3.08 6.82
C LEU A 36 -21.52 -2.63 5.62
N MET A 37 -20.85 -2.26 4.53
CA MET A 37 -21.47 -1.71 3.33
C MET A 37 -20.78 -2.23 2.07
N ASP A 38 -21.41 -2.11 0.90
CA ASP A 38 -20.84 -2.58 -0.37
C ASP A 38 -19.49 -1.93 -0.69
N ASP A 39 -19.25 -0.71 -0.20
CA ASP A 39 -17.95 -0.03 -0.36
C ASP A 39 -16.79 -0.75 0.35
N CYS A 40 -17.05 -1.66 1.29
CA CYS A 40 -16.01 -2.55 1.84
C CYS A 40 -15.44 -3.45 0.74
N LEU A 41 -16.29 -3.87 -0.22
CA LEU A 41 -15.93 -4.75 -1.34
C LEU A 41 -15.03 -4.09 -2.38
N ARG A 42 -14.85 -2.77 -2.33
CA ARG A 42 -13.86 -2.05 -3.14
C ARG A 42 -12.42 -2.45 -2.83
N CYS A 43 -12.13 -2.82 -1.58
CA CYS A 43 -10.77 -3.11 -1.13
C CYS A 43 -10.63 -4.56 -0.63
N HIS A 44 -11.68 -5.09 0.00
CA HIS A 44 -11.70 -6.41 0.62
C HIS A 44 -12.77 -7.26 -0.02
N GLY A 45 -12.41 -8.39 -0.63
CA GLY A 45 -13.38 -9.24 -1.33
C GLY A 45 -13.81 -8.69 -2.68
N MET A 46 -12.89 -8.02 -3.38
CA MET A 46 -13.15 -7.37 -4.68
C MET A 46 -13.62 -8.33 -5.77
N HIS A 47 -13.29 -9.61 -5.63
CA HIS A 47 -13.68 -10.69 -6.55
C HIS A 47 -14.92 -11.44 -6.06
N PHE A 48 -15.54 -11.01 -4.96
CA PHE A 48 -16.80 -11.58 -4.49
C PHE A 48 -17.94 -11.13 -5.40
N ASP A 49 -18.61 -12.11 -5.99
CA ASP A 49 -19.79 -11.90 -6.83
C ASP A 49 -21.04 -11.82 -5.94
N GLY A 50 -21.51 -10.60 -5.71
CA GLY A 50 -22.58 -10.27 -4.77
C GLY A 50 -22.30 -9.02 -3.93
N GLY A 51 -23.31 -8.52 -3.23
CA GLY A 51 -23.19 -7.40 -2.31
C GLY A 51 -22.82 -7.84 -0.88
N ILE A 52 -22.59 -6.89 0.01
CA ILE A 52 -22.23 -7.15 1.40
C ILE A 52 -23.32 -7.96 2.13
N ARG A 53 -24.59 -7.76 1.73
CA ARG A 53 -25.74 -8.52 2.24
C ARG A 53 -25.71 -10.00 1.89
N ASP A 54 -25.04 -10.36 0.79
CA ASP A 54 -24.87 -11.74 0.33
C ASP A 54 -23.64 -12.40 0.97
N LEU A 55 -22.77 -11.59 1.57
CA LEU A 55 -21.54 -12.03 2.22
C LEU A 55 -21.71 -12.23 3.72
N VAL A 56 -22.33 -11.27 4.41
CA VAL A 56 -22.38 -11.20 5.89
C VAL A 56 -23.80 -10.98 6.38
N GLU A 57 -24.16 -11.62 7.49
CA GLU A 57 -25.37 -11.31 8.24
C GLU A 57 -25.14 -11.35 9.76
N PRO A 58 -25.88 -10.56 10.55
CA PRO A 58 -26.77 -9.49 10.12
C PRO A 58 -25.96 -8.26 9.63
N LEU A 59 -26.55 -7.46 8.74
CA LEU A 59 -26.03 -6.12 8.47
C LEU A 59 -26.49 -5.19 9.59
N SER A 60 -25.68 -5.12 10.64
CA SER A 60 -25.97 -4.40 11.89
C SER A 60 -24.65 -4.05 12.58
N THR A 61 -24.69 -3.10 13.52
CA THR A 61 -23.59 -2.82 14.45
C THR A 61 -23.68 -3.61 15.75
N LYS A 62 -24.69 -4.49 15.91
CA LYS A 62 -24.93 -5.24 17.15
C LYS A 62 -24.44 -6.70 17.13
N GLY A 63 -24.18 -7.26 15.96
CA GLY A 63 -23.76 -8.67 15.81
C GLY A 63 -24.76 -9.69 16.38
N PRO A 64 -24.33 -10.95 16.59
CA PRO A 64 -23.07 -11.52 16.11
C PRO A 64 -23.09 -11.67 14.58
N TRP A 65 -21.98 -11.34 13.92
CA TRP A 65 -21.84 -11.48 12.47
C TRP A 65 -21.41 -12.90 12.10
N ARG A 66 -21.95 -13.40 10.99
CA ARG A 66 -21.54 -14.64 10.35
C ARG A 66 -21.44 -14.44 8.85
N LEU A 67 -20.53 -15.17 8.22
CA LEU A 67 -20.51 -15.27 6.77
C LEU A 67 -21.68 -16.14 6.33
N ARG A 68 -22.43 -15.71 5.32
CA ARG A 68 -23.48 -16.54 4.70
C ARG A 68 -22.90 -17.74 3.98
N ARG A 69 -21.67 -17.61 3.50
CA ARG A 69 -20.92 -18.62 2.73
C ARG A 69 -19.71 -19.06 3.54
N ALA A 70 -19.86 -20.16 4.27
CA ALA A 70 -18.85 -20.67 5.18
C ALA A 70 -17.52 -21.01 4.48
N GLU A 71 -17.58 -21.39 3.20
CA GLU A 71 -16.40 -21.71 2.39
C GLU A 71 -15.45 -20.53 2.18
N LEU A 72 -15.92 -19.29 2.37
CA LEU A 72 -15.09 -18.08 2.24
C LEU A 72 -14.27 -17.77 3.49
N MET A 73 -14.55 -18.41 4.63
CA MET A 73 -14.01 -18.05 5.95
C MET A 73 -12.48 -17.95 5.99
N GLU A 74 -11.81 -18.91 5.35
CA GLU A 74 -10.35 -18.99 5.24
C GLU A 74 -9.81 -18.45 3.90
N SER A 75 -10.71 -18.09 2.97
CA SER A 75 -10.30 -17.55 1.68
C SER A 75 -9.69 -16.16 1.86
N PRO A 76 -8.68 -15.78 1.06
CA PRO A 76 -8.08 -14.45 1.12
C PRO A 76 -9.06 -13.38 0.60
N ALA A 77 -9.21 -12.30 1.35
CA ALA A 77 -10.01 -11.14 0.94
C ALA A 77 -9.27 -10.26 -0.10
N ILE A 78 -7.94 -10.34 -0.14
CA ILE A 78 -7.08 -9.57 -1.06
C ILE A 78 -6.16 -10.55 -1.83
N PRO A 79 -6.70 -11.31 -2.81
CA PRO A 79 -5.90 -12.26 -3.59
C PRO A 79 -4.90 -11.55 -4.52
N CYS A 80 -3.98 -12.30 -5.13
CA CYS A 80 -2.97 -11.75 -6.05
C CYS A 80 -3.59 -10.86 -7.15
N MET A 81 -4.77 -11.23 -7.64
CA MET A 81 -5.48 -10.52 -8.70
C MET A 81 -5.99 -9.13 -8.30
N THR A 82 -6.03 -8.80 -7.01
CA THR A 82 -6.30 -7.42 -6.57
C THR A 82 -5.21 -6.46 -7.05
N CYS A 83 -3.95 -6.91 -7.10
CA CYS A 83 -2.79 -6.10 -7.44
C CYS A 83 -2.15 -6.48 -8.78
N HIS A 84 -2.57 -7.60 -9.37
CA HIS A 84 -2.02 -8.12 -10.61
C HIS A 84 -3.10 -8.42 -11.65
N SER A 85 -2.77 -8.18 -12.91
CA SER A 85 -3.49 -8.72 -14.06
C SER A 85 -2.76 -9.94 -14.62
N ILE A 86 -3.45 -11.07 -14.75
CA ILE A 86 -2.97 -12.28 -15.43
C ILE A 86 -3.45 -12.31 -16.89
N HIS A 87 -4.58 -11.64 -17.17
CA HIS A 87 -5.18 -11.58 -18.50
C HIS A 87 -5.39 -10.13 -18.89
N ARG A 88 -4.46 -9.60 -19.67
CA ARG A 88 -4.66 -8.33 -20.38
C ARG A 88 -5.39 -8.62 -21.68
N ARG A 89 -6.35 -7.76 -22.04
CA ARG A 89 -6.90 -7.74 -23.40
C ARG A 89 -5.75 -7.46 -24.36
N GLY A 90 -5.37 -8.45 -25.16
CA GLY A 90 -4.31 -8.28 -26.16
C GLY A 90 -4.65 -7.09 -27.05
N ALA A 91 -3.68 -6.21 -27.30
CA ALA A 91 -3.81 -5.32 -28.43
C ALA A 91 -3.74 -6.20 -29.69
N ARG A 92 -4.55 -5.89 -30.72
CA ARG A 92 -4.16 -6.32 -32.07
C ARG A 92 -2.78 -5.70 -32.25
N HIS A 93 -1.74 -6.52 -32.37
CA HIS A 93 -0.40 -6.02 -32.62
C HIS A 93 -0.53 -5.10 -33.85
N GLU A 94 -0.29 -3.79 -33.69
CA GLU A 94 0.10 -2.98 -34.85
C GLU A 94 1.37 -3.65 -35.36
N GLU A 95 1.21 -4.34 -36.48
CA GLU A 95 2.18 -5.15 -37.19
C GLU A 95 3.49 -5.40 -36.42
N ARG A 96 3.72 -6.62 -35.88
CA ARG A 96 5.05 -7.03 -35.37
C ARG A 96 6.21 -6.74 -36.36
N ARG A 97 5.91 -6.49 -37.64
CA ARG A 97 6.85 -5.96 -38.64
C ARG A 97 7.48 -4.62 -38.26
N LEU A 98 6.79 -3.76 -37.51
CA LEU A 98 7.33 -2.49 -37.02
C LEU A 98 8.12 -2.65 -35.73
N GLU A 99 7.81 -3.64 -34.90
CA GLU A 99 8.59 -4.00 -33.70
C GLU A 99 10.03 -4.40 -34.06
N ALA A 100 10.20 -5.09 -35.20
CA ALA A 100 11.51 -5.38 -35.81
C ALA A 100 12.28 -4.12 -36.24
N LYS A 101 11.59 -2.97 -36.43
CA LYS A 101 12.19 -1.66 -36.72
C LYS A 101 12.48 -0.85 -35.45
N ILE A 102 11.96 -1.26 -34.30
CA ILE A 102 12.30 -0.67 -33.00
C ILE A 102 13.63 -1.28 -32.56
N SER A 103 14.62 -0.43 -32.28
CA SER A 103 15.91 -0.92 -31.76
C SER A 103 15.69 -1.72 -30.47
N GLY A 104 16.41 -2.84 -30.30
CA GLY A 104 16.25 -3.74 -29.15
C GLY A 104 16.18 -3.05 -27.77
N PRO A 105 16.95 -1.97 -27.49
CA PRO A 105 16.81 -1.21 -26.25
C PRO A 105 15.48 -0.47 -26.05
N ARG A 106 14.78 -0.14 -27.15
CA ARG A 106 13.45 0.52 -27.17
C ARG A 106 12.30 -0.47 -27.31
N GLN A 107 12.59 -1.73 -27.59
CA GLN A 107 11.59 -2.78 -27.54
C GLN A 107 11.16 -2.98 -26.09
N GLU A 108 9.89 -3.33 -25.93
CA GLU A 108 9.33 -3.57 -24.63
C GLU A 108 9.88 -4.85 -24.02
N ARG A 109 10.71 -4.71 -22.99
CA ARG A 109 11.42 -5.85 -22.37
C ARG A 109 10.52 -6.71 -21.50
N PHE A 110 9.58 -6.09 -20.79
CA PHE A 110 8.65 -6.72 -19.88
C PHE A 110 7.52 -5.75 -19.57
N ARG A 111 6.26 -6.19 -19.67
CA ARG A 111 5.11 -5.44 -19.18
C ARG A 111 4.86 -5.79 -17.73
N PRO A 112 4.98 -4.84 -16.77
CA PRO A 112 4.64 -5.11 -15.38
C PRO A 112 3.19 -5.59 -15.29
N SER A 113 2.94 -6.71 -14.62
CA SER A 113 1.58 -7.24 -14.41
C SER A 113 0.79 -6.44 -13.36
N LEU A 114 1.29 -5.30 -12.90
CA LEU A 114 0.68 -4.54 -11.82
C LEU A 114 -0.56 -3.79 -12.32
N ALA A 115 -1.70 -4.14 -11.76
CA ALA A 115 -2.99 -3.54 -12.07
C ALA A 115 -3.92 -3.63 -10.86
N PHE A 116 -4.76 -2.63 -10.68
CA PHE A 116 -5.84 -2.67 -9.71
C PHE A 116 -7.04 -3.36 -10.33
N PHE A 117 -7.60 -4.39 -9.69
CA PHE A 117 -8.87 -4.95 -10.15
C PHE A 117 -10.02 -4.00 -9.77
N ASP A 118 -10.60 -3.27 -10.72
CA ASP A 118 -11.79 -2.47 -10.43
C ASP A 118 -13.04 -3.36 -10.43
N ARG A 119 -13.59 -3.60 -9.23
CA ARG A 119 -14.82 -4.39 -9.06
C ARG A 119 -16.01 -3.81 -9.83
N ARG A 120 -16.11 -2.49 -10.00
CA ARG A 120 -17.28 -1.87 -10.66
C ARG A 120 -17.34 -2.21 -12.14
N SER A 121 -16.19 -2.19 -12.81
CA SER A 121 -16.06 -2.61 -14.21
C SER A 121 -15.74 -4.10 -14.39
N MET A 122 -15.45 -4.82 -13.30
CA MET A 122 -14.96 -6.20 -13.30
C MET A 122 -13.72 -6.37 -14.19
N ALA A 123 -12.83 -5.37 -14.19
CA ALA A 123 -11.69 -5.32 -15.08
C ALA A 123 -10.42 -4.77 -14.39
N PRO A 124 -9.23 -5.24 -14.78
CA PRO A 124 -7.98 -4.66 -14.30
C PRO A 124 -7.74 -3.28 -14.91
N VAL A 125 -7.32 -2.34 -14.07
CA VAL A 125 -6.81 -1.00 -14.43
C VAL A 125 -5.31 -1.00 -14.22
N GLU A 126 -4.56 -0.88 -15.31
CA GLU A 126 -3.09 -0.90 -15.30
C GLU A 126 -2.52 0.19 -14.39
N VAL A 127 -1.45 -0.11 -13.64
CA VAL A 127 -0.85 0.84 -12.69
C VAL A 127 -0.42 2.16 -13.34
N ALA A 128 -0.05 2.12 -14.63
CA ALA A 128 0.32 3.31 -15.40
C ALA A 128 -0.84 4.30 -15.63
N LEU A 129 -2.08 3.84 -15.46
CA LEU A 129 -3.30 4.66 -15.58
C LEU A 129 -3.81 5.15 -14.22
N LEU A 130 -3.25 4.65 -13.12
CA LEU A 130 -3.68 5.04 -11.78
C LEU A 130 -3.02 6.37 -11.38
N PRO A 131 -3.80 7.40 -11.03
CA PRO A 131 -3.23 8.67 -10.59
C PRO A 131 -2.66 8.56 -9.17
N LEU A 132 -1.56 9.27 -8.92
CA LEU A 132 -1.14 9.56 -7.55
C LEU A 132 -2.05 10.66 -6.97
N PRO A 133 -2.59 10.48 -5.76
CA PRO A 133 -3.43 11.50 -5.15
C PRO A 133 -2.60 12.73 -4.75
N VAL A 134 -3.25 13.89 -4.76
CA VAL A 134 -2.71 15.10 -4.11
C VAL A 134 -3.09 15.02 -2.64
N MET A 135 -2.10 14.89 -1.76
CA MET A 135 -2.30 14.80 -0.31
C MET A 135 -2.07 16.14 0.37
N ARG A 136 -2.74 16.37 1.51
CA ARG A 136 -2.67 17.62 2.28
C ARG A 136 -2.41 17.38 3.76
N GLU A 137 -1.63 18.27 4.39
CA GLU A 137 -1.44 18.37 5.84
C GLU A 137 -1.84 19.79 6.27
N GLY A 138 -2.97 19.96 6.95
CA GLY A 138 -3.46 21.28 7.38
C GLY A 138 -3.62 22.27 6.22
N GLY A 139 -4.01 21.78 5.04
CA GLY A 139 -4.12 22.57 3.80
C GLY A 139 -2.84 22.66 2.96
N ARG A 140 -1.66 22.43 3.53
CA ARG A 140 -0.38 22.39 2.80
C ARG A 140 -0.32 21.14 1.93
N ALA A 141 0.08 21.27 0.67
CA ALA A 141 0.34 20.11 -0.18
C ALA A 141 1.55 19.31 0.33
N VAL A 142 1.38 17.99 0.46
CA VAL A 142 2.44 17.06 0.85
C VAL A 142 3.21 16.63 -0.40
N LYS A 143 4.55 16.58 -0.30
CA LYS A 143 5.38 16.05 -1.38
C LYS A 143 5.20 14.53 -1.46
N MET A 144 4.63 14.06 -2.57
CA MET A 144 4.50 12.63 -2.86
C MET A 144 5.79 12.05 -3.45
N SER A 145 6.03 10.76 -3.21
CA SER A 145 7.08 10.05 -3.94
C SER A 145 6.73 9.97 -5.43
N PRO A 146 7.70 10.06 -6.36
CA PRO A 146 7.42 9.92 -7.79
C PRO A 146 7.26 8.45 -8.24
N ASP A 147 7.37 7.46 -7.34
CA ASP A 147 7.20 6.05 -7.67
C ASP A 147 5.75 5.76 -8.08
N PRO A 148 5.46 5.45 -9.36
CA PRO A 148 4.09 5.27 -9.82
C PRO A 148 3.43 4.02 -9.23
N ARG A 149 4.22 3.05 -8.74
CA ARG A 149 3.69 1.78 -8.22
C ARG A 149 2.85 1.97 -6.97
N GLN A 150 3.12 3.01 -6.17
CA GLN A 150 2.33 3.29 -4.96
C GLN A 150 0.89 3.76 -5.29
N ALA A 151 0.60 4.17 -6.53
CA ALA A 151 -0.76 4.52 -6.95
C ALA A 151 -1.73 3.34 -6.78
N LEU A 152 -1.21 2.11 -6.89
CA LEU A 152 -1.94 0.88 -6.59
C LEU A 152 -2.32 0.78 -5.11
N CYS A 153 -1.41 1.13 -4.20
CA CYS A 153 -1.63 1.12 -2.76
C CYS A 153 -2.75 2.11 -2.37
N TYR A 154 -2.75 3.29 -2.98
CA TYR A 154 -3.75 4.34 -2.74
C TYR A 154 -5.16 3.99 -3.21
N GLN A 155 -5.37 2.90 -3.97
CA GLN A 155 -6.74 2.47 -4.29
C GLN A 155 -7.47 1.94 -3.04
N CYS A 156 -6.71 1.44 -2.06
CA CYS A 156 -7.23 0.94 -0.79
C CYS A 156 -6.87 1.86 0.39
N HIS A 157 -5.60 2.28 0.48
CA HIS A 157 -5.07 3.13 1.55
C HIS A 157 -5.23 4.63 1.20
N ALA A 158 -6.47 5.04 0.92
CA ALA A 158 -6.79 6.39 0.49
C ALA A 158 -7.20 7.29 1.66
N PRO A 159 -6.98 8.61 1.56
CA PRO A 159 -7.59 9.57 2.49
C PRO A 159 -9.10 9.64 2.28
N LEU A 160 -9.77 10.33 3.19
CA LEU A 160 -11.13 10.82 2.93
C LEU A 160 -11.11 11.85 1.78
N SER A 161 -12.30 12.25 1.34
CA SER A 161 -12.48 13.20 0.22
C SER A 161 -11.80 14.56 0.42
N THR A 162 -11.48 14.94 1.65
CA THR A 162 -10.71 16.14 2.02
C THR A 162 -9.25 16.08 1.58
N ARG A 163 -8.74 14.87 1.26
CA ARG A 163 -7.34 14.58 0.92
C ARG A 163 -6.36 14.84 2.07
N GLU A 164 -6.87 14.95 3.28
CA GLU A 164 -6.03 15.12 4.47
C GLU A 164 -5.28 13.82 4.75
N VAL A 165 -3.97 13.90 4.98
CA VAL A 165 -3.17 12.75 5.38
C VAL A 165 -3.68 12.16 6.69
N PHE A 166 -3.53 10.85 6.87
CA PHE A 166 -4.00 10.11 8.05
C PHE A 166 -5.51 10.19 8.31
N SER A 167 -6.29 10.62 7.30
CA SER A 167 -7.73 10.43 7.30
C SER A 167 -8.09 9.12 6.62
N GLY A 168 -9.22 8.51 6.99
CA GLY A 168 -9.64 7.24 6.38
C GLY A 168 -8.65 6.12 6.65
N ASP A 169 -8.11 5.52 5.59
CA ASP A 169 -7.06 4.49 5.70
C ASP A 169 -5.72 4.95 5.10
N ASP A 170 -5.57 6.27 4.89
CA ASP A 170 -4.33 6.85 4.41
C ASP A 170 -3.17 6.65 5.39
N ARG A 171 -2.01 6.32 4.83
CA ARG A 171 -0.73 6.17 5.55
C ARG A 171 0.38 6.98 4.89
N THR A 172 0.05 8.03 4.14
CA THR A 172 1.04 8.86 3.45
C THR A 172 2.05 9.40 4.46
N PRO A 173 3.36 9.11 4.32
CA PRO A 173 4.33 9.61 5.26
C PRO A 173 4.50 11.13 5.11
N VAL A 174 4.57 11.81 6.24
CA VAL A 174 4.88 13.24 6.37
C VAL A 174 6.09 13.42 7.29
N GLY A 175 6.48 14.67 7.53
CA GLY A 175 7.61 14.98 8.41
C GLY A 175 8.94 14.49 7.81
N VAL A 176 9.71 13.72 8.56
CA VAL A 176 11.05 13.29 8.13
C VAL A 176 11.04 12.25 6.99
N HIS A 177 9.89 11.60 6.76
CA HIS A 177 9.70 10.62 5.69
C HIS A 177 8.84 11.13 4.52
N GLU A 178 8.53 12.43 4.49
CA GLU A 178 7.77 13.04 3.39
C GLU A 178 8.47 12.81 2.04
N GLY A 179 7.71 12.34 1.04
CA GLY A 179 8.21 12.03 -0.31
C GLY A 179 8.81 10.64 -0.48
N ILE A 180 8.78 9.78 0.55
CA ILE A 180 9.20 8.38 0.47
C ILE A 180 8.04 7.50 -0.03
N SER A 181 8.32 6.57 -0.95
CA SER A 181 7.33 5.61 -1.48
C SER A 181 6.98 4.58 -0.41
N CYS A 182 5.74 4.10 -0.39
CA CYS A 182 5.33 2.96 0.44
C CYS A 182 6.30 1.78 0.29
N LEU A 183 6.78 1.53 -0.94
CA LEU A 183 7.68 0.43 -1.30
C LEU A 183 9.14 0.63 -0.89
N ALA A 184 9.50 1.79 -0.34
CA ALA A 184 10.82 1.99 0.24
C ALA A 184 10.91 1.38 1.65
N CYS A 185 9.78 1.32 2.36
CA CYS A 185 9.68 0.74 3.69
C CYS A 185 9.04 -0.65 3.65
N HIS A 186 7.93 -0.80 2.95
CA HIS A 186 7.22 -2.06 2.82
C HIS A 186 7.79 -2.86 1.66
N ASP A 187 8.27 -4.08 1.94
CA ASP A 187 8.64 -5.01 0.88
C ASP A 187 7.43 -5.39 0.00
N ARG A 188 7.68 -6.04 -1.14
CA ARG A 188 6.67 -6.26 -2.18
C ARG A 188 5.49 -7.13 -1.72
N HIS A 189 5.68 -8.44 -1.65
CA HIS A 189 4.58 -9.38 -1.39
C HIS A 189 4.34 -9.59 0.10
N ARG A 190 5.39 -9.55 0.94
CA ARG A 190 5.30 -9.80 2.38
C ARG A 190 4.81 -8.55 3.14
N GLN A 191 4.95 -7.37 2.55
CA GLN A 191 4.67 -6.04 3.11
C GLN A 191 5.40 -5.76 4.43
N THR A 192 6.53 -6.42 4.68
CA THR A 192 7.28 -6.23 5.93
C THR A 192 8.22 -5.06 5.84
N THR A 193 8.45 -4.42 6.98
CA THR A 193 9.34 -3.26 7.15
C THR A 193 10.63 -3.60 7.90
N ARG A 194 10.81 -4.86 8.32
CA ARG A 194 11.77 -5.25 9.38
C ARG A 194 13.21 -4.82 9.11
N ALA A 195 13.64 -4.73 7.86
CA ALA A 195 15.01 -4.35 7.49
C ALA A 195 15.08 -3.03 6.70
N SER A 196 13.98 -2.26 6.61
CA SER A 196 13.97 -1.06 5.76
C SER A 196 14.74 0.10 6.37
N CYS A 197 14.82 0.17 7.70
CA CYS A 197 15.52 1.23 8.42
C CYS A 197 17.00 1.28 8.02
N ALA A 198 17.70 0.14 8.06
CA ALA A 198 19.11 0.01 7.68
C ALA A 198 19.44 0.43 6.22
N ASN A 199 18.46 0.44 5.30
CA ASN A 199 18.68 0.90 3.92
C ASN A 199 18.95 2.42 3.84
N CYS A 200 18.46 3.16 4.83
CA CYS A 200 18.54 4.61 4.91
C CYS A 200 19.36 5.07 6.11
N HIS A 201 19.29 4.39 7.24
CA HIS A 201 19.94 4.76 8.48
C HIS A 201 21.18 3.88 8.73
N PRO A 202 22.32 4.47 9.17
CA PRO A 202 22.51 5.89 9.48
C PRO A 202 22.83 6.75 8.24
N ARG A 203 22.99 6.16 7.06
CA ARG A 203 23.54 6.81 5.84
C ARG A 203 22.90 8.16 5.46
N LEU A 204 21.59 8.28 5.59
CA LEU A 204 20.78 9.45 5.20
C LEU A 204 20.37 10.30 6.40
N SER A 205 20.56 9.82 7.62
CA SER A 205 20.18 10.52 8.84
C SER A 205 21.39 11.03 9.60
N ASN A 206 21.43 12.32 9.86
CA ASN A 206 22.51 12.94 10.65
C ASN A 206 22.19 13.02 12.15
N CYS A 207 21.14 12.33 12.62
CA CYS A 207 20.66 12.44 14.00
C CYS A 207 21.47 11.63 15.01
N GLY A 208 22.26 10.64 14.56
CA GLY A 208 23.03 9.75 15.44
C GLY A 208 22.20 8.81 16.32
N LEU A 209 20.89 8.73 16.07
CA LEU A 209 19.97 7.85 16.78
C LEU A 209 19.95 6.46 16.12
N ASP A 210 19.91 5.41 16.95
CA ASP A 210 19.59 4.05 16.53
C ASP A 210 18.08 3.94 16.35
N VAL A 211 17.60 4.31 15.16
CA VAL A 211 16.16 4.39 14.86
C VAL A 211 15.46 3.02 14.89
N GLU A 212 16.20 1.91 14.80
CA GLU A 212 15.62 0.56 14.92
C GLU A 212 15.25 0.20 16.35
N LYS A 213 15.92 0.82 17.33
CA LYS A 213 15.60 0.66 18.76
C LYS A 213 14.61 1.70 19.28
N MET A 214 14.21 2.67 18.45
CA MET A 214 13.20 3.63 18.83
C MET A 214 11.85 2.94 18.97
N ASP A 215 11.02 3.49 19.86
CA ASP A 215 9.66 3.03 20.09
C ASP A 215 8.75 3.42 18.93
N THR A 216 9.04 3.09 17.67
CA THR A 216 8.14 3.45 16.56
C THR A 216 6.75 2.82 16.73
N THR A 217 5.74 3.27 15.97
CA THR A 217 4.40 2.66 15.99
C THR A 217 4.36 1.17 15.67
N PHE A 218 5.43 0.63 15.08
CA PHE A 218 5.63 -0.81 14.94
C PHE A 218 5.83 -1.50 16.30
N ALA A 219 6.65 -0.92 17.18
CA ALA A 219 6.96 -1.45 18.50
C ALA A 219 5.93 -1.03 19.58
N ASN A 220 5.41 0.20 19.50
CA ASN A 220 4.45 0.75 20.47
C ASN A 220 3.39 1.62 19.77
N ARG A 221 2.12 1.19 19.81
CA ARG A 221 1.00 1.92 19.19
C ARG A 221 0.75 3.31 19.76
N ASN A 222 1.20 3.59 20.98
CA ASN A 222 1.04 4.88 21.66
C ASN A 222 2.27 5.79 21.52
N SER A 223 3.21 5.42 20.65
CA SER A 223 4.44 6.17 20.44
C SER A 223 4.21 7.56 19.86
N ARG A 224 5.02 8.50 20.33
CA ARG A 224 5.18 9.83 19.71
C ARG A 224 6.02 9.80 18.43
N HIS A 225 6.79 8.75 18.20
CA HIS A 225 7.64 8.53 17.03
C HIS A 225 6.95 7.64 15.98
N ASN A 226 5.69 7.92 15.67
CA ASN A 226 4.99 7.21 14.60
C ASN A 226 5.75 7.38 13.28
N ILE A 227 6.15 6.26 12.70
CA ILE A 227 7.05 6.22 11.55
C ILE A 227 6.50 7.00 10.33
N HIS A 228 5.17 7.14 10.24
CA HIS A 228 4.53 7.87 9.15
C HIS A 228 4.40 9.37 9.43
N THR A 229 4.39 9.83 10.68
CA THR A 229 4.14 11.25 11.01
C THR A 229 5.30 11.95 11.69
N VAL A 230 6.34 11.21 12.10
CA VAL A 230 7.42 11.73 12.94
C VAL A 230 8.11 12.93 12.30
N LYS A 231 8.21 14.01 13.07
CA LYS A 231 8.84 15.28 12.73
C LYS A 231 10.17 15.39 13.47
N CYS A 232 11.05 16.25 12.97
CA CYS A 232 12.34 16.49 13.63
C CYS A 232 12.17 16.92 15.10
N ALA A 233 11.13 17.71 15.41
CA ALA A 233 10.87 18.18 16.77
C ALA A 233 10.47 17.06 17.76
N ASP A 234 9.90 15.96 17.27
CA ASP A 234 9.50 14.83 18.12
C ASP A 234 10.74 14.15 18.74
N CYS A 235 11.82 14.08 17.98
CA CYS A 235 13.10 13.53 18.44
C CYS A 235 14.03 14.60 19.04
N HIS A 236 13.81 15.87 18.73
CA HIS A 236 14.68 16.99 19.11
C HIS A 236 13.91 18.10 19.84
N PRO A 237 13.43 17.84 21.08
CA PRO A 237 12.63 18.81 21.83
C PRO A 237 13.42 20.07 22.23
N LYS A 238 14.76 20.00 22.23
CA LYS A 238 15.67 21.12 22.51
C LYS A 238 16.14 21.87 21.26
N GLY A 239 15.59 21.54 20.09
CA GLY A 239 15.96 22.15 18.82
C GLY A 239 16.62 21.17 17.85
N VAL A 240 16.26 21.26 16.58
CA VAL A 240 16.74 20.40 15.50
C VAL A 240 18.18 20.76 15.14
N PRO A 241 19.13 19.80 15.14
CA PRO A 241 20.52 20.08 14.77
C PRO A 241 20.62 20.65 13.35
N ALA A 242 21.52 21.62 13.16
CA ALA A 242 21.81 22.16 11.84
C ALA A 242 22.36 21.06 10.92
N ARG A 243 21.91 21.07 9.66
CA ARG A 243 22.39 20.14 8.65
C ARG A 243 23.89 20.36 8.44
N ARG A 244 24.72 19.34 8.69
CA ARG A 244 26.14 19.39 8.33
C ARG A 244 26.24 19.55 6.81
N VAL A 245 26.71 20.70 6.36
CA VAL A 245 27.09 20.91 4.96
C VAL A 245 28.31 20.02 4.72
N ARG A 246 28.19 18.99 3.88
CA ARG A 246 29.39 18.34 3.34
C ARG A 246 30.10 19.42 2.53
N MET A 247 31.26 19.89 3.01
CA MET A 247 32.15 20.66 2.15
C MET A 247 32.39 19.82 0.91
N ALA A 248 32.05 20.38 -0.25
CA ALA A 248 32.45 19.82 -1.53
C ALA A 248 33.97 19.69 -1.47
N GLY A 249 34.46 18.46 -1.37
CA GLY A 249 35.89 18.20 -1.39
C GLY A 249 36.43 18.74 -2.71
N SER A 250 37.38 19.67 -2.60
CA SER A 250 38.22 20.09 -3.71
C SER A 250 38.76 18.86 -4.42
N LEU A 251 38.41 18.73 -5.70
CA LEU A 251 39.14 17.87 -6.61
C LEU A 251 40.50 18.53 -6.85
N ASN A 252 41.54 17.95 -6.26
CA ASN A 252 42.90 17.99 -6.80
C ASN A 252 43.08 16.75 -7.67
#